data_AF-A0AAN6Q1P3-F1
#
_entry.id   AF-A0AAN6Q1P3-F1
#
_cell.length_a   1.000
_cell.length_b   1.000
_cell.length_c   1.000
_cell.angle_alpha   90.00
_cell.angle_beta   90.00
_cell.angle_gamma   90.00
#
_symmetry.space_group_name_H-M   'P 1'
#
loop_
_entity.id
_entity.type
_entity.pdbx_description
1 polymer ?
#
loop_
_entity_poly.entity_id
_entity_poly.type
_entity_poly.pdbx_seq_one_letter_code
_entity_poly.pdbx_strand_id
1 'polypeptide(L)'
;MVYTTDEALFDEAWSRLKSQFSDQEAIIAYLEERFLRRKEEWAGPWISRNANFGQRTTSPTESSQKELKGYLIHGRSNLYKLMEVVMEMLDLKKAAFEQKVADQKLRLRHQYLGPGFAWSGNTNREVARKAIDKFNVQRRWTR
;
A
#
# COMPACT_ATOMS: atom_id res chain seq x y z
N MET A 1 13.45 7.57 -3.45
CA MET A 1 12.98 6.28 -2.85
C MET A 1 13.37 5.19 -3.84
N VAL A 2 14.28 4.29 -3.47
CA VAL A 2 14.73 3.22 -4.37
C VAL A 2 13.57 2.23 -4.51
N TYR A 3 12.89 2.25 -5.66
CA TYR A 3 11.84 1.30 -5.97
C TYR A 3 12.48 0.07 -6.62
N THR A 4 13.02 -0.82 -5.79
CA THR A 4 13.47 -2.15 -6.21
C THR A 4 12.62 -3.20 -5.51
N THR A 5 12.39 -4.33 -6.16
CA THR A 5 11.73 -5.50 -5.57
C THR A 5 12.74 -6.49 -4.97
N ASP A 6 14.03 -6.27 -5.20
CA ASP A 6 15.12 -7.14 -4.78
C ASP A 6 15.91 -6.48 -3.63
N GLU A 7 16.15 -7.25 -2.56
CA GLU A 7 16.91 -6.82 -1.38
C GLU A 7 18.39 -6.54 -1.71
N ALA A 8 19.02 -7.35 -2.56
CA ALA A 8 20.42 -7.15 -2.93
C ALA A 8 20.61 -5.84 -3.72
N LEU A 9 19.69 -5.54 -4.63
CA LEU A 9 19.69 -4.26 -5.36
C LEU A 9 19.39 -3.07 -4.44
N PHE A 10 18.62 -3.29 -3.36
CA PHE A 10 18.39 -2.25 -2.36
C PHE A 10 19.66 -1.96 -1.57
N ASP A 11 20.38 -2.99 -1.13
CA ASP A 11 21.62 -2.86 -0.38
C ASP A 11 22.74 -2.22 -1.23
N GLU A 12 22.81 -2.54 -2.52
CA GLU A 12 23.72 -1.89 -3.46
C GLU A 12 23.37 -0.40 -3.64
N ALA A 13 22.09 -0.08 -3.85
CA ALA A 13 21.64 1.30 -3.97
C ALA A 13 21.84 2.10 -2.67
N TRP A 14 21.68 1.46 -1.50
CA TRP A 14 21.97 2.06 -0.21
C TRP A 14 23.46 2.35 -0.05
N SER A 15 24.32 1.41 -0.42
CA SER A 15 25.77 1.57 -0.38
C SER A 15 26.24 2.71 -1.30
N ARG A 16 25.64 2.82 -2.49
CA ARG A 16 25.89 3.92 -3.42
C ARG A 16 25.47 5.26 -2.85
N LEU A 17 24.32 5.33 -2.18
CA LEU A 17 23.84 6.55 -1.52
C LEU A 17 24.80 7.00 -0.42
N LYS A 18 25.28 6.07 0.41
CA LYS A 18 26.29 6.38 1.44
C LYS A 18 27.60 6.90 0.86
N SER A 19 28.04 6.31 -0.24
CA SER A 19 29.24 6.78 -0.94
C SER A 19 29.06 8.19 -1.51
N GLN A 20 27.90 8.48 -2.11
CA GLN A 20 27.60 9.79 -2.72
C GLN A 20 27.46 10.92 -1.69
N PHE A 21 26.96 10.63 -0.50
CA PHE A 21 26.72 11.60 0.58
C PHE A 21 27.66 11.38 1.76
N SER A 22 28.88 10.90 1.49
CA SER A 22 29.88 10.59 2.52
C SER A 22 30.32 11.83 3.31
N ASP A 23 30.12 13.02 2.76
CA ASP A 23 30.28 14.32 3.40
C ASP A 23 29.19 14.65 4.45
N GLN A 24 28.08 13.91 4.46
CA GLN A 24 26.90 14.16 5.30
C GLN A 24 26.62 13.00 6.26
N GLU A 25 27.64 12.61 7.01
CA GLU A 25 27.62 11.46 7.93
C GLU A 25 26.48 11.53 8.96
N ALA A 26 26.16 12.73 9.47
CA ALA A 26 25.05 12.93 10.41
C ALA A 26 23.67 12.60 9.80
N ILE A 27 23.48 12.90 8.52
CA ILE A 27 22.22 12.61 7.81
C ILE A 27 22.13 11.11 7.53
N ILE A 28 23.24 10.49 7.12
CA ILE A 28 23.31 9.03 6.92
C ILE A 28 22.98 8.32 8.24
N ALA A 29 23.62 8.71 9.35
CA ALA A 29 23.37 8.13 10.68
C ALA A 29 21.89 8.25 11.08
N TYR A 30 21.28 9.42 10.87
CA TYR A 30 19.85 9.62 11.13
C TYR A 30 18.96 8.69 10.29
N LEU A 31 19.25 8.55 8.99
CA LEU A 31 18.50 7.65 8.11
C LEU A 31 18.69 6.18 8.50
N GLU A 32 19.88 5.78 8.90
CA GLU A 32 20.16 4.42 9.38
C GLU A 32 19.41 4.11 10.69
N GLU A 33 19.45 5.03 11.65
CA GLU A 33 18.84 4.85 12.96
C GLU A 33 17.30 4.89 12.90
N ARG A 34 16.72 5.82 12.13
CA ARG A 34 15.27 6.05 12.11
C ARG A 34 14.55 5.31 10.99
N PHE A 35 15.06 5.41 9.77
CA PHE A 35 14.36 4.91 8.58
C PHE A 35 14.70 3.46 8.28
N LEU A 36 15.99 3.08 8.26
CA LEU A 36 16.38 1.70 7.94
C LEU A 36 15.91 0.67 8.97
N ARG A 37 15.82 1.04 10.25
CA ARG A 37 15.19 0.18 11.27
C ARG A 37 13.75 -0.19 10.92
N ARG A 38 13.06 0.63 10.14
CA ARG A 38 11.68 0.41 9.67
C ARG A 38 11.62 0.13 8.18
N LYS A 39 12.69 -0.37 7.56
CA LYS A 39 12.72 -0.65 6.10
C LYS A 39 11.59 -1.55 5.64
N GLU A 40 11.08 -2.42 6.51
CA GLU A 40 9.92 -3.26 6.22
C GLU A 40 8.61 -2.51 5.97
N GLU A 41 8.50 -1.26 6.46
CA GLU A 41 7.31 -0.43 6.32
C GLU A 41 7.30 0.41 5.03
N TRP A 42 8.46 0.63 4.40
CA TRP A 42 8.58 1.58 3.28
C TRP A 42 9.48 1.15 2.11
N ALA A 43 10.43 0.24 2.33
CA ALA A 43 11.35 -0.17 1.28
C ALA A 43 10.71 -1.22 0.37
N GLY A 44 10.80 -0.98 -0.95
CA GLY A 44 10.19 -1.79 -2.01
C GLY A 44 10.31 -3.31 -1.83
N PRO A 45 11.51 -3.87 -1.54
CA PRO A 45 11.67 -5.31 -1.44
C PRO A 45 10.84 -5.93 -0.31
N TRP A 46 10.72 -5.24 0.82
CA TRP A 46 10.00 -5.74 1.98
C TRP A 46 8.50 -5.43 1.91
N ILE A 47 8.09 -4.24 1.49
CA ILE A 47 6.66 -3.92 1.34
C ILE A 47 6.01 -4.71 0.19
N SER A 48 6.79 -5.15 -0.80
CA SER A 48 6.28 -5.99 -1.90
C SER A 48 5.96 -7.42 -1.46
N ARG A 49 6.49 -7.88 -0.31
CA ARG A 49 6.12 -9.15 0.33
C ARG A 49 4.70 -9.10 0.89
N ASN A 50 4.27 -7.92 1.33
CA ASN A 50 2.89 -7.70 1.75
C ASN A 50 2.00 -7.65 0.50
N ALA A 51 1.12 -8.64 0.38
CA ALA A 51 0.15 -8.71 -0.69
C ALA A 51 -0.87 -7.59 -0.53
N ASN A 52 -0.58 -6.40 -1.05
CA ASN A 52 -1.47 -5.25 -0.99
C ASN A 52 -2.77 -5.45 -1.81
N PHE A 53 -3.00 -6.63 -2.41
CA PHE A 53 -4.17 -7.00 -3.23
C PHE A 53 -4.63 -5.94 -4.26
N GLY A 54 -3.70 -5.07 -4.70
CA GLY A 54 -3.99 -3.99 -5.63
C GLY A 54 -4.51 -2.70 -4.99
N GLN A 55 -4.58 -2.60 -3.66
CA GLN A 55 -4.72 -1.34 -2.94
C GLN A 55 -3.42 -0.53 -3.10
N ARG A 56 -3.50 0.55 -3.87
CA ARG A 56 -2.44 1.56 -3.95
C ARG A 56 -2.87 2.72 -3.07
N THR A 57 -2.19 2.89 -1.94
CA THR A 57 -2.53 3.90 -0.92
C THR A 57 -2.07 5.30 -1.28
N THR A 58 -1.33 5.49 -2.38
CA THR A 58 -0.65 6.76 -2.68
C THR A 58 -1.62 7.87 -3.10
N SER A 59 -2.51 7.65 -4.08
CA SER A 59 -3.42 8.72 -4.54
C SER A 59 -4.46 9.17 -3.49
N PRO A 60 -5.08 8.28 -2.68
CA PRO A 60 -6.07 8.69 -1.67
C PRO A 60 -5.43 9.37 -0.45
N THR A 61 -4.17 9.07 -0.15
CA THR A 61 -3.45 9.67 0.98
C THR A 61 -2.95 11.05 0.61
N GLU A 62 -2.39 11.22 -0.59
CA GLU A 62 -1.97 12.52 -1.12
C GLU A 62 -3.15 13.48 -1.28
N SER A 63 -4.31 13.02 -1.76
CA SER A 63 -5.52 13.85 -1.84
C SER A 63 -6.02 14.30 -0.47
N SER A 64 -6.09 13.40 0.53
CA SER A 64 -6.48 13.81 1.87
C SER A 64 -5.44 14.71 2.55
N GLN A 65 -4.16 14.49 2.29
CA GLN A 65 -3.12 15.37 2.79
C GLN A 65 -3.18 16.75 2.12
N LYS A 66 -3.56 16.83 0.85
CA LYS A 66 -3.86 18.08 0.14
C LYS A 66 -5.07 18.80 0.74
N GLU A 67 -6.16 18.08 1.05
CA GLU A 67 -7.34 18.65 1.69
C GLU A 67 -7.02 19.17 3.10
N LEU A 68 -6.31 18.39 3.92
CA LEU A 68 -5.87 18.82 5.25
C LEU A 68 -4.97 20.05 5.20
N LYS A 69 -4.00 20.08 4.27
CA LYS A 69 -3.16 21.28 4.03
C LYS A 69 -4.01 22.46 3.57
N GLY A 70 -5.01 22.24 2.71
CA GLY A 70 -5.98 23.26 2.32
C GLY A 70 -6.69 23.86 3.53
N TYR A 71 -7.21 23.05 4.45
CA TYR A 71 -7.85 23.55 5.65
C TYR A 71 -6.91 24.30 6.60
N LEU A 72 -5.64 23.88 6.72
CA LEU A 72 -4.67 24.51 7.62
C LEU A 72 -4.12 25.85 7.08
N ILE A 73 -3.85 25.92 5.76
CA ILE A 73 -3.14 27.05 5.13
C ILE A 73 -4.04 28.28 4.99
N HIS A 74 -5.37 28.11 4.90
CA HIS A 74 -6.30 29.23 4.69
C HIS A 74 -6.69 29.99 5.96
N GLY A 75 -6.03 29.75 7.11
CA GLY A 75 -6.05 30.62 8.29
C GLY A 75 -7.42 30.86 8.95
N ARG A 76 -8.45 30.09 8.60
CA ARG A 76 -9.84 30.22 9.10
C ARG A 76 -10.28 29.03 9.98
N SER A 77 -9.36 28.15 10.33
CA SER A 77 -9.64 26.86 10.94
C SER A 77 -9.28 26.85 12.43
N ASN A 78 -10.29 26.63 13.27
CA ASN A 78 -10.10 26.21 14.66
C ASN A 78 -9.74 24.70 14.67
N LEU A 79 -8.90 24.25 15.61
CA LEU A 79 -8.55 22.84 15.84
C LEU A 79 -9.78 21.92 15.87
N TYR A 80 -10.88 22.41 16.44
CA TYR A 80 -12.16 21.71 16.45
C TYR A 80 -12.70 21.43 15.03
N LYS A 81 -12.61 22.41 14.13
CA LYS A 81 -13.07 22.27 12.74
C LYS A 81 -12.16 21.33 11.94
N LEU A 82 -10.86 21.33 12.22
CA LEU A 82 -9.93 20.37 11.63
C LEU A 82 -10.28 18.94 12.03
N MET A 83 -10.61 18.72 13.30
CA MET A 83 -11.00 17.40 13.79
C MET A 83 -12.31 16.91 13.16
N GLU A 84 -13.32 17.77 13.02
CA GLU A 84 -14.56 17.43 12.29
C GLU A 84 -14.28 16.98 10.85
N VAL A 85 -13.44 17.72 10.13
CA VAL A 85 -13.09 17.39 8.74
C VAL A 85 -12.29 16.09 8.66
N VAL A 86 -11.39 15.83 9.61
CA VAL A 86 -10.64 14.55 9.67
C VAL A 86 -11.60 13.38 9.90
N MET A 87 -12.56 13.52 10.81
CA MET A 87 -13.57 12.48 11.07
C MET A 87 -14.44 12.22 9.84
N GLU A 88 -14.91 13.29 9.18
CA GLU A 88 -15.70 13.19 7.95
C GLU A 88 -14.89 12.52 6.82
N MET A 89 -13.62 12.87 6.65
CA MET A 89 -12.73 12.20 5.70
C MET A 89 -12.54 10.71 6.02
N LEU A 90 -12.44 10.34 7.29
CA LEU A 90 -12.30 8.95 7.71
C LEU A 90 -13.57 8.16 7.39
N ASP A 91 -14.75 8.73 7.64
CA ASP A 91 -16.03 8.09 7.34
C ASP A 91 -16.23 7.92 5.83
N LEU A 92 -15.93 8.95 5.04
CA LEU A 92 -15.95 8.87 3.58
C LEU A 92 -15.00 7.79 3.04
N LYS A 93 -13.79 7.69 3.61
CA LYS A 93 -12.82 6.65 3.23
C LYS A 93 -13.30 5.26 3.62
N LYS A 94 -13.89 5.11 4.79
CA LYS A 94 -14.45 3.84 5.26
C LYS A 94 -15.59 3.40 4.33
N ALA A 95 -16.52 4.29 4.02
CA ALA A 95 -17.62 4.01 3.10
C ALA A 95 -17.11 3.66 1.68
N ALA A 96 -16.15 4.42 1.14
CA ALA A 96 -15.55 4.13 -0.16
C ALA A 96 -14.79 2.79 -0.17
N PHE A 97 -14.16 2.43 0.94
CA PHE A 97 -13.50 1.13 1.09
C PHE A 97 -14.52 -0.01 1.12
N GLU A 98 -15.58 0.11 1.93
CA GLU A 98 -16.67 -0.86 2.01
C GLU A 98 -17.36 -1.04 0.66
N GLN A 99 -17.62 0.06 -0.06
CA GLN A 99 -18.18 0.02 -1.41
C GLN A 99 -17.25 -0.69 -2.39
N LYS A 100 -15.94 -0.40 -2.38
CA LYS A 100 -14.96 -1.11 -3.22
C LYS A 100 -14.88 -2.59 -2.88
N VAL A 101 -14.98 -2.96 -1.60
CA VAL A 101 -15.04 -4.36 -1.17
C VAL A 101 -16.33 -5.03 -1.67
N ALA A 102 -17.49 -4.37 -1.56
CA ALA A 102 -18.75 -4.87 -2.06
C ALA A 102 -18.75 -5.03 -3.59
N ASP A 103 -18.24 -4.06 -4.32
CA ASP A 103 -18.04 -4.09 -5.77
C ASP A 103 -17.13 -5.23 -6.21
N GLN A 104 -16.05 -5.48 -5.46
CA GLN A 104 -15.17 -6.61 -5.69
C GLN A 104 -15.89 -7.93 -5.43
N LYS A 105 -16.69 -8.02 -4.36
CA LYS A 105 -17.54 -9.18 -4.05
C LYS A 105 -18.62 -9.45 -5.11
N LEU A 106 -19.21 -8.42 -5.70
CA LEU A 106 -20.23 -8.55 -6.77
C LEU A 106 -19.61 -8.94 -8.12
N ARG A 107 -18.46 -8.36 -8.48
CA ARG A 107 -17.73 -8.70 -9.73
C ARG A 107 -17.06 -10.07 -9.72
N LEU A 108 -17.09 -10.81 -8.60
CA LEU A 108 -16.47 -12.13 -8.45
C LEU A 108 -17.14 -13.27 -9.25
N ARG A 109 -18.26 -13.06 -9.94
CA ARG A 109 -19.14 -14.20 -10.25
C ARG A 109 -19.02 -14.88 -11.63
N HIS A 110 -18.31 -14.37 -12.62
CA HIS A 110 -18.29 -15.08 -13.93
C HIS A 110 -16.95 -15.73 -14.27
N GLN A 111 -15.82 -15.12 -13.91
CA GLN A 111 -14.51 -15.62 -14.35
C GLN A 111 -13.98 -16.81 -13.52
N TYR A 112 -14.38 -16.92 -12.25
CA TYR A 112 -13.85 -17.93 -11.31
C TYR A 112 -14.93 -18.91 -10.80
N LEU A 113 -16.13 -18.91 -11.41
CA LEU A 113 -17.20 -19.89 -11.12
C LEU A 113 -17.23 -21.06 -12.14
N GLY A 114 -16.32 -21.07 -13.11
CA GLY A 114 -16.24 -22.14 -14.11
C GLY A 114 -15.60 -23.43 -13.57
N PRO A 115 -15.72 -24.56 -14.29
CA PRO A 115 -15.19 -25.87 -13.87
C PRO A 115 -13.69 -25.87 -13.53
N GLY A 116 -12.90 -25.02 -14.20
CA GLY A 116 -11.47 -24.85 -13.95
C GLY A 116 -11.12 -24.27 -12.56
N PHE A 117 -12.10 -23.75 -11.83
CA PHE A 117 -11.96 -23.18 -10.48
C PHE A 117 -12.79 -23.92 -9.42
N ALA A 118 -13.30 -25.13 -9.72
CA ALA A 118 -14.00 -25.95 -8.74
C ALA A 118 -13.14 -26.26 -7.49
N TRP A 119 -11.82 -26.35 -7.68
CA TRP A 119 -10.84 -26.60 -6.61
C TRP A 119 -10.82 -25.51 -5.53
N SER A 120 -11.22 -24.28 -5.86
CA SER A 120 -11.19 -23.13 -4.93
C SER A 120 -12.46 -23.00 -4.09
N GLY A 121 -13.48 -23.85 -4.29
CA GLY A 121 -14.66 -23.94 -3.42
C GLY A 121 -15.28 -22.57 -3.07
N ASN A 122 -15.52 -22.34 -1.77
CA ASN A 122 -16.08 -21.08 -1.27
C ASN A 122 -15.05 -19.96 -1.13
N THR A 123 -13.74 -20.27 -1.20
CA THR A 123 -12.65 -19.29 -1.09
C THR A 123 -12.74 -18.21 -2.17
N ASN A 124 -13.26 -18.55 -3.34
CA ASN A 124 -13.52 -17.57 -4.40
C ASN A 124 -14.55 -16.49 -4.01
N ARG A 125 -15.39 -16.73 -3.01
CA ARG A 125 -16.39 -15.79 -2.52
C ARG A 125 -15.92 -14.98 -1.32
N GLU A 126 -14.89 -15.46 -0.63
CA GLU A 126 -14.40 -14.91 0.63
C GLU A 126 -13.18 -14.00 0.43
N VAL A 127 -12.43 -14.19 -0.67
CA VAL A 127 -11.14 -13.52 -0.88
C VAL A 127 -11.17 -12.63 -2.14
N ALA A 128 -10.42 -11.53 -2.11
CA ALA A 128 -10.32 -10.58 -3.21
C ALA A 128 -9.77 -11.22 -4.52
N ARG A 129 -10.26 -10.77 -5.68
CA ARG A 129 -9.87 -11.26 -7.03
C ARG A 129 -8.36 -11.43 -7.22
N LYS A 130 -7.57 -10.43 -6.83
CA LYS A 130 -6.11 -10.46 -6.99
C LYS A 130 -5.44 -11.58 -6.19
N ALA A 131 -6.04 -12.02 -5.09
CA ALA A 131 -5.57 -13.16 -4.33
C ALA A 131 -5.82 -14.46 -5.09
N ILE A 132 -7.03 -14.64 -5.64
CA ILE A 132 -7.40 -15.80 -6.46
C ILE A 132 -6.49 -15.90 -7.69
N ASP A 133 -6.20 -14.78 -8.34
CA ASP A 133 -5.24 -14.74 -9.46
C ASP A 133 -3.84 -15.21 -9.02
N LYS A 134 -3.34 -14.73 -7.88
CA LYS A 134 -2.05 -15.16 -7.34
C LYS A 134 -2.04 -16.66 -6.99
N PHE A 135 -3.10 -17.18 -6.37
CA PHE A 135 -3.23 -18.61 -6.07
C PHE A 135 -3.24 -19.45 -7.35
N ASN A 136 -3.95 -18.99 -8.39
CA ASN A 136 -4.02 -19.69 -9.66
C ASN A 136 -2.67 -19.69 -10.38
N VAL A 137 -1.91 -18.58 -10.34
CA VAL A 137 -0.54 -18.53 -10.85
C VAL A 137 0.34 -19.51 -10.09
N GLN A 138 0.36 -19.46 -8.76
CA GLN A 138 1.20 -20.34 -7.93
C GLN A 138 0.94 -21.83 -8.23
N ARG A 139 -0.33 -22.23 -8.33
CA ARG A 139 -0.73 -23.60 -8.62
C ARG A 139 -0.29 -24.10 -10.00
N ARG A 140 -0.17 -23.20 -10.99
CA ARG A 140 0.37 -23.56 -12.32
C ARG A 140 1.85 -23.91 -12.28
N TRP A 141 2.61 -23.34 -11.33
CA TRP A 141 4.04 -23.62 -11.16
C TRP A 141 4.32 -24.88 -10.32
N THR A 142 3.32 -25.41 -9.61
CA THR A 142 3.46 -26.59 -8.74
C THR A 142 2.98 -27.89 -9.40
N ARG A 143 2.58 -27.83 -10.67
CA ARG A 143 2.28 -28.97 -11.55
C ARG A 143 3.34 -29.08 -12.62
#